data_AF-A0A1H5K219-F1
#
_entry.id   AF-A0A1H5K219-F1
#
_cell.length_a   1.000
_cell.length_b   1.000
_cell.length_c   1.000
_cell.angle_alpha   90.00
_cell.angle_beta   90.00
_cell.angle_gamma   90.00
#
_symmetry.space_group_name_H-M   'P 1'
#
loop_
_entity.id
_entity.type
_entity.pdbx_description
1 polymer ?
#
loop_
_entity_poly.entity_id
_entity_poly.type
_entity_poly.pdbx_seq_one_letter_code
_entity_poly.pdbx_strand_id
1 'polypeptide(L)'
;MSTTQSERLRVLLEPLVSSQGLDLEEVEVDSVGRKRVLRVVVDSDTGADLDQIADVSRALSAKLDETDAMGAGEYTLEVGTPGAERELTEHRHYVRATDRLVKFQLAESGELVARILGVDDDGIDVEVPGVKGRKPTAKRLAFADVVKARVQVEFNRKNKNEDNEDNEENAEEA
;
A
#
# COMPACT_ATOMS: atom_id res chain seq x y z
N MET A 1 11.69 -12.03 -24.92
CA MET A 1 11.37 -11.71 -23.51
C MET A 1 9.93 -12.16 -23.29
N SER A 2 9.70 -13.29 -22.63
CA SER A 2 8.33 -13.74 -22.36
C SER A 2 7.76 -12.87 -21.25
N THR A 3 6.90 -11.92 -21.59
CA THR A 3 6.11 -11.17 -20.60
C THR A 3 5.37 -12.17 -19.74
N THR A 4 5.59 -12.12 -18.44
CA THR A 4 4.94 -13.01 -17.49
C THR A 4 3.42 -12.80 -17.55
N GLN A 5 2.63 -13.83 -17.24
CA GLN A 5 1.17 -13.73 -17.30
C GLN A 5 0.65 -12.56 -16.45
N SER A 6 1.27 -12.33 -15.28
CA SER A 6 0.97 -11.22 -14.38
C SER A 6 1.19 -9.85 -15.01
N GLU A 7 2.28 -9.63 -15.75
CA GLU A 7 2.53 -8.35 -16.43
C GLU A 7 1.48 -8.06 -17.52
N ARG A 8 1.05 -9.09 -18.28
CA ARG A 8 -0.01 -8.91 -19.27
C ARG A 8 -1.35 -8.56 -18.63
N LEU A 9 -1.67 -9.24 -17.52
CA LEU A 9 -2.88 -8.96 -16.75
C LEU A 9 -2.81 -7.55 -16.14
N ARG A 10 -1.65 -7.13 -15.64
CA ARG A 10 -1.47 -5.78 -15.11
C ARG A 10 -1.84 -4.72 -16.15
N VAL A 11 -1.25 -4.80 -17.35
CA VAL A 11 -1.53 -3.84 -18.45
C VAL A 11 -3.01 -3.82 -18.83
N LEU A 12 -3.69 -4.98 -18.77
CA LEU A 12 -5.11 -5.09 -19.08
C LEU A 12 -6.01 -4.44 -18.02
N LEU A 13 -5.66 -4.64 -16.74
CA LEU A 13 -6.52 -4.27 -15.61
C LEU A 13 -6.25 -2.86 -15.09
N GLU A 14 -5.02 -2.35 -15.22
CA GLU A 14 -4.61 -1.03 -14.70
C GLU A 14 -5.52 0.11 -15.16
N PRO A 15 -5.90 0.24 -16.45
CA PRO A 15 -6.80 1.32 -16.89
C PRO A 15 -8.19 1.26 -16.25
N LEU A 16 -8.69 0.06 -15.96
CA LEU A 16 -10.00 -0.12 -15.33
C LEU A 16 -9.98 0.28 -13.86
N VAL A 17 -8.93 -0.11 -13.14
CA VAL A 17 -8.74 0.25 -11.74
C VAL A 17 -8.57 1.77 -11.62
N SER A 18 -7.72 2.37 -12.46
CA SER A 18 -7.52 3.83 -12.49
C SER A 18 -8.78 4.62 -12.86
N SER A 19 -9.64 4.09 -13.73
CA SER A 19 -10.92 4.73 -14.07
C SER A 19 -11.90 4.86 -12.90
N GLN A 20 -11.69 4.05 -11.85
CA GLN A 20 -12.49 4.06 -10.62
C GLN A 20 -11.80 4.84 -9.49
N GLY A 21 -10.71 5.56 -9.79
CA GLY A 21 -9.97 6.34 -8.79
C GLY A 21 -9.13 5.48 -7.84
N LEU A 22 -8.83 4.24 -8.24
CA LEU A 22 -7.98 3.32 -7.50
C LEU A 22 -6.67 3.09 -8.26
N ASP A 23 -5.64 2.68 -7.55
CA ASP A 23 -4.36 2.26 -8.10
C ASP A 23 -4.24 0.75 -8.07
N LEU A 24 -3.76 0.19 -9.18
CA LEU A 24 -3.43 -1.23 -9.24
C LEU A 24 -2.06 -1.44 -8.60
N GLU A 25 -2.05 -2.05 -7.42
CA GLU A 25 -0.81 -2.24 -6.69
C GLU A 25 -0.12 -3.53 -7.12
N GLU A 26 -0.86 -4.64 -7.12
CA GLU A 26 -0.29 -5.97 -7.32
C GLU A 26 -1.22 -6.88 -8.12
N VAL A 27 -0.63 -7.74 -8.96
CA VAL A 27 -1.33 -8.77 -9.73
C VAL A 27 -0.52 -10.06 -9.64
N GLU A 28 -1.09 -11.07 -9.00
CA GLU A 28 -0.47 -12.39 -8.85
C GLU A 28 -1.39 -13.48 -9.36
N VAL A 29 -0.79 -14.48 -10.01
CA VAL A 29 -1.50 -15.69 -10.45
C VAL A 29 -0.87 -16.88 -9.75
N ASP A 30 -1.55 -17.37 -8.73
CA ASP A 30 -1.16 -18.58 -8.01
C ASP A 30 -1.85 -19.80 -8.62
N SER A 31 -1.12 -20.91 -8.70
CA SER A 31 -1.67 -22.21 -9.13
C SER A 31 -1.40 -23.25 -8.05
N VAL A 32 -2.44 -23.63 -7.31
CA VAL A 32 -2.38 -24.66 -6.28
C VAL A 32 -3.12 -25.90 -6.79
N GLY A 33 -2.35 -26.86 -7.30
CA GLY A 33 -2.89 -28.07 -7.91
C GLY A 33 -3.68 -27.77 -9.18
N ARG A 34 -5.00 -28.01 -9.15
CA ARG A 34 -5.90 -27.70 -10.28
C ARG A 34 -6.62 -26.35 -10.16
N LYS A 35 -6.50 -25.69 -9.01
CA LYS A 35 -7.16 -24.41 -8.75
C LYS A 35 -6.20 -23.26 -9.05
N ARG A 36 -6.72 -22.24 -9.73
CA ARG A 36 -5.97 -21.02 -10.03
C ARG A 36 -6.60 -19.87 -9.26
N VAL A 37 -5.77 -19.03 -8.65
CA VAL A 37 -6.22 -17.84 -7.94
C VAL A 37 -5.53 -16.65 -8.59
N LEU A 38 -6.33 -15.71 -9.08
CA LEU A 38 -5.88 -14.40 -9.51
C LEU A 38 -6.12 -13.43 -8.35
N ARG A 39 -5.04 -12.96 -7.74
CA ARG A 39 -5.09 -11.94 -6.69
C ARG A 39 -4.78 -10.59 -7.29
N VAL A 40 -5.69 -9.64 -7.08
CA VAL A 40 -5.57 -8.26 -7.50
C VAL A 40 -5.64 -7.36 -6.27
N VAL A 41 -4.56 -6.63 -6.02
CA VAL A 41 -4.49 -5.69 -4.91
C VAL A 41 -4.70 -4.28 -5.48
N VAL A 42 -5.70 -3.57 -4.94
CA VAL A 42 -6.03 -2.20 -5.34
C VAL A 42 -5.97 -1.28 -4.13
N ASP A 43 -5.54 -0.05 -4.31
CA ASP A 43 -5.44 0.92 -3.21
C ASP A 43 -5.88 2.31 -3.66
N SER A 44 -6.02 3.23 -2.72
CA SER A 44 -6.17 4.66 -3.02
C SER A 44 -5.53 5.48 -1.91
N ASP A 45 -5.26 6.76 -2.19
CA ASP A 45 -4.64 7.64 -1.20
C ASP A 45 -5.52 7.83 0.07
N THR A 46 -6.84 7.68 -0.06
CA THR A 46 -7.80 7.76 1.06
C THR A 46 -8.23 6.40 1.62
N GLY A 47 -7.74 5.31 1.04
CA GLY A 47 -8.25 3.96 1.25
C GLY A 47 -9.48 3.65 0.39
N ALA A 48 -9.63 2.38 0.01
CA ALA A 48 -10.79 1.89 -0.73
C ALA A 48 -11.85 1.32 0.23
N ASP A 49 -13.10 1.72 0.07
CA ASP A 49 -14.22 1.12 0.79
C ASP A 49 -14.66 -0.21 0.16
N LEU A 50 -15.54 -0.94 0.85
CA LEU A 50 -16.00 -2.27 0.40
C LEU A 50 -16.85 -2.20 -0.88
N ASP A 51 -17.57 -1.10 -1.10
CA ASP A 51 -18.43 -0.93 -2.27
C ASP A 51 -17.55 -0.68 -3.52
N GLN A 52 -16.53 0.16 -3.40
CA GLN A 52 -15.52 0.38 -4.44
C GLN A 52 -14.78 -0.92 -4.81
N ILE A 53 -14.40 -1.72 -3.82
CA ILE A 53 -13.76 -3.02 -4.07
C ILE A 53 -14.74 -3.97 -4.79
N ALA A 54 -16.01 -3.97 -4.42
CA ALA A 54 -17.03 -4.79 -5.09
C ALA A 54 -17.26 -4.37 -6.55
N ASP A 55 -17.30 -3.07 -6.82
CA ASP A 55 -17.50 -2.53 -8.16
C ASP A 55 -16.28 -2.78 -9.07
N VAL A 56 -15.06 -2.58 -8.57
CA VAL A 56 -13.85 -3.00 -9.26
C VAL A 56 -13.86 -4.50 -9.53
N SER A 57 -14.21 -5.33 -8.53
CA SER A 57 -14.21 -6.78 -8.69
C SER A 57 -15.13 -7.24 -9.82
N ARG A 58 -16.33 -6.66 -9.92
CA ARG A 58 -17.26 -6.93 -11.04
C ARG A 58 -16.70 -6.48 -12.39
N ALA A 59 -16.12 -5.29 -12.44
CA ALA A 59 -15.54 -4.74 -13.67
C ALA A 59 -14.35 -5.58 -14.17
N LEU A 60 -13.47 -6.00 -13.26
CA LEU A 60 -12.33 -6.86 -13.58
C LEU A 60 -12.79 -8.23 -14.05
N SER A 61 -13.75 -8.86 -13.35
CA SER A 61 -14.32 -10.14 -13.77
C SER A 61 -14.88 -10.06 -15.19
N ALA A 62 -15.70 -9.04 -15.48
CA ALA A 62 -16.26 -8.85 -16.82
C ALA A 62 -15.18 -8.68 -17.89
N LYS A 63 -14.08 -7.96 -17.58
CA LYS A 63 -12.99 -7.75 -18.53
C LYS A 63 -12.18 -9.02 -18.80
N LEU A 64 -11.92 -9.79 -17.75
CA LEU A 64 -11.19 -11.05 -17.85
C LEU A 64 -11.97 -12.07 -18.70
N ASP A 65 -13.29 -12.11 -18.54
CA ASP A 65 -14.17 -12.98 -19.32
C ASP A 65 -14.29 -12.54 -20.79
N GLU A 66 -14.39 -11.22 -21.05
CA GLU A 66 -14.45 -10.67 -22.41
C GLU A 66 -13.18 -10.99 -23.23
N THR A 67 -12.02 -10.91 -22.59
CA THR A 67 -10.72 -11.04 -23.24
C THR A 67 -10.15 -12.46 -23.24
N ASP A 68 -10.84 -13.40 -22.59
CA ASP A 68 -10.35 -14.77 -22.31
C ASP A 68 -8.92 -14.76 -21.72
N ALA A 69 -8.59 -13.74 -20.92
CA ALA A 69 -7.22 -13.49 -20.45
C ALA A 69 -6.71 -14.60 -19.50
N MET A 70 -7.63 -15.33 -18.86
CA MET A 70 -7.34 -16.45 -17.97
C MET A 70 -7.38 -17.82 -18.68
N GLY A 71 -7.86 -17.88 -19.92
CA GLY A 71 -8.04 -19.11 -20.70
C GLY A 71 -9.06 -20.08 -20.11
N ALA A 72 -9.19 -21.25 -20.74
CA ALA A 72 -10.26 -22.24 -20.53
C ALA A 72 -10.33 -22.97 -19.16
N GLY A 73 -9.56 -22.57 -18.15
CA GLY A 73 -9.57 -23.22 -16.83
C GLY A 73 -10.33 -22.44 -15.78
N GLU A 74 -10.91 -23.13 -14.80
CA GLU A 74 -11.52 -22.48 -13.63
C GLU A 74 -10.48 -21.64 -12.86
N TYR A 75 -10.91 -20.49 -12.35
CA TYR A 75 -10.11 -19.63 -11.49
C TYR A 75 -10.99 -18.91 -10.47
N THR A 76 -10.38 -18.49 -9.36
CA THR A 76 -10.98 -17.58 -8.38
C THR A 76 -10.34 -16.21 -8.51
N LEU A 77 -11.14 -15.16 -8.62
CA LEU A 77 -10.69 -13.77 -8.54
C LEU A 77 -10.79 -13.30 -7.08
N GLU A 78 -9.66 -12.89 -6.50
CA GLU A 78 -9.59 -12.23 -5.20
C GLU A 78 -9.22 -10.76 -5.43
N VAL A 79 -10.08 -9.84 -4.99
CA VAL A 79 -9.79 -8.39 -5.03
C VAL A 79 -9.82 -7.87 -3.61
N GLY A 80 -8.80 -7.11 -3.24
CA GLY A 80 -8.74 -6.48 -1.93
C GLY A 80 -7.75 -5.32 -1.89
N THR A 81 -7.71 -4.68 -0.73
CA THR A 81 -6.69 -3.67 -0.43
C THR A 81 -5.38 -4.32 0.01
N PRO A 82 -4.25 -3.59 -0.05
CA PRO A 82 -3.01 -4.09 0.52
C PRO A 82 -3.27 -4.49 1.97
N GLY A 83 -2.83 -5.69 2.36
CA GLY A 83 -2.87 -6.10 3.75
C GLY A 83 -2.21 -5.03 4.63
N ALA A 84 -2.65 -4.95 5.89
CA ALA A 84 -2.22 -3.91 6.81
C ALA A 84 -0.68 -3.90 7.07
N GLU A 85 0.01 -4.98 6.70
CA GLU A 85 1.46 -5.11 6.70
C GLU A 85 2.03 -5.19 5.28
N ARG A 86 1.84 -4.13 4.50
CA ARG A 86 2.33 -4.00 3.12
C ARG A 86 3.87 -3.98 3.06
N GLU A 87 4.47 -4.75 2.15
CA GLU A 87 5.90 -4.63 1.85
C GLU A 87 6.17 -3.40 0.96
N LEU A 88 7.22 -2.65 1.30
CA LEU A 88 7.64 -1.45 0.56
C LEU A 88 8.82 -1.82 -0.34
N THR A 89 8.54 -1.93 -1.63
CA THR A 89 9.52 -2.31 -2.66
C THR A 89 9.96 -1.14 -3.53
N GLU A 90 9.03 -0.32 -4.00
CA GLU A 90 9.28 0.82 -4.89
C GLU A 90 9.34 2.15 -4.12
N HIS A 91 10.04 3.14 -4.67
CA HIS A 91 10.15 4.49 -4.08
C HIS A 91 8.78 5.09 -3.74
N ARG A 92 7.80 5.00 -4.66
CA ARG A 92 6.43 5.46 -4.44
C ARG A 92 5.75 4.83 -3.23
N HIS A 93 6.11 3.58 -2.88
CA HIS A 93 5.55 2.90 -1.71
C HIS A 93 6.05 3.56 -0.41
N TYR A 94 7.33 3.95 -0.36
CA TYR A 94 7.88 4.67 0.79
C TYR A 94 7.25 6.05 0.95
N VAL A 95 7.08 6.79 -0.16
CA VAL A 95 6.40 8.09 -0.15
C VAL A 95 4.98 7.97 0.41
N ARG A 96 4.20 7.00 -0.08
CA ARG A 96 2.84 6.69 0.43
C ARG A 96 2.81 6.25 1.89
N ALA A 97 3.89 5.61 2.36
CA ALA A 97 4.02 5.17 3.74
C ALA A 97 4.48 6.27 4.71
N THR A 98 4.53 7.54 4.29
CA THR A 98 4.82 8.67 5.18
C THR A 98 3.84 8.71 6.36
N ASP A 99 4.36 8.98 7.56
CA ASP A 99 3.67 8.91 8.85
C ASP A 99 3.13 7.52 9.24
N ARG A 100 3.50 6.45 8.52
CA ARG A 100 3.26 5.06 8.93
C ARG A 100 4.46 4.49 9.69
N LEU A 101 4.19 3.58 10.62
CA LEU A 101 5.21 2.76 11.25
C LEU A 101 5.64 1.65 10.29
N VAL A 102 6.94 1.48 10.13
CA VAL A 102 7.53 0.51 9.20
C VAL A 102 8.61 -0.27 9.93
N LYS A 103 8.59 -1.59 9.76
CA LYS A 103 9.66 -2.49 10.14
C LYS A 103 10.63 -2.62 8.96
N PHE A 104 11.81 -2.06 9.13
CA PHE A 104 12.94 -2.16 8.22
C PHE A 104 13.84 -3.33 8.62
N GLN A 105 14.26 -4.13 7.64
CA GLN A 105 15.37 -5.05 7.74
C GLN A 105 16.58 -4.38 7.10
N LEU A 106 17.58 -4.00 7.90
CA LEU A 106 18.79 -3.35 7.44
C LEU A 106 19.91 -4.37 7.23
N ALA A 107 20.76 -4.14 6.22
CA ALA A 107 21.84 -5.06 5.86
C ALA A 107 22.84 -5.29 7.02
N GLU A 108 23.23 -4.22 7.71
CA GLU A 108 24.25 -4.29 8.77
C GLU A 108 23.68 -4.18 10.19
N SER A 109 22.58 -3.45 10.37
CA SER A 109 22.07 -3.08 11.69
C SER A 109 20.93 -3.98 12.20
N GLY A 110 20.53 -4.99 11.43
CA GLY A 110 19.41 -5.88 11.77
C GLY A 110 18.06 -5.22 11.60
N GLU A 111 17.08 -5.58 12.43
CA GLU A 111 15.71 -5.06 12.33
C GLU A 111 15.56 -3.72 13.05
N LEU A 112 14.86 -2.78 12.42
CA LEU A 112 14.52 -1.48 12.96
C LEU A 112 13.04 -1.18 12.73
N VAL A 113 12.30 -0.85 13.79
CA VAL A 113 10.93 -0.35 13.66
C VAL A 113 10.96 1.16 13.83
N ALA A 114 10.52 1.89 12.81
CA ALA A 114 10.57 3.35 12.81
C ALA A 114 9.42 3.92 11.97
N ARG A 115 9.00 5.15 12.29
CA ARG A 115 7.99 5.88 11.53
C ARG A 115 8.65 6.67 10.42
N ILE A 116 8.12 6.61 9.20
CA ILE A 116 8.62 7.43 8.10
C ILE A 116 8.17 8.88 8.31
N LEU A 117 9.10 9.82 8.35
CA LEU A 117 8.84 11.26 8.42
C LEU A 117 8.83 11.91 7.03
N GLY A 118 9.67 11.41 6.13
CA GLY A 118 9.81 11.92 4.77
C GLY A 118 10.68 11.01 3.92
N VAL A 119 10.51 11.14 2.60
CA VAL A 119 11.25 10.36 1.60
C VAL A 119 11.65 11.32 0.50
N ASP A 120 12.92 11.28 0.13
CA ASP A 120 13.47 12.02 -1.01
C ASP A 120 14.21 11.06 -1.95
N ASP A 121 14.96 11.58 -2.91
CA ASP A 121 15.68 10.78 -3.90
C ASP A 121 16.88 10.03 -3.30
N ASP A 122 17.43 10.52 -2.19
CA ASP A 122 18.65 10.00 -1.58
C ASP A 122 18.38 9.05 -0.40
N GLY A 123 17.21 9.11 0.23
CA GLY A 123 16.88 8.22 1.33
C GLY A 123 15.55 8.47 2.03
N ILE A 124 15.44 7.85 3.20
CA ILE A 124 14.22 7.80 4.02
C ILE A 124 14.56 8.38 5.40
N ASP A 125 13.92 9.49 5.74
CA ASP A 125 13.99 10.06 7.09
C ASP A 125 12.98 9.35 7.97
N VAL A 126 13.46 8.74 9.06
CA VAL A 126 12.65 7.96 9.98
C VAL A 126 12.82 8.40 11.43
N GLU A 127 11.76 8.26 12.22
CA GLU A 127 11.80 8.43 13.67
C GLU A 127 11.67 7.08 14.35
N VAL A 128 12.69 6.69 15.11
CA VAL A 128 12.63 5.49 15.94
C VAL A 128 11.87 5.85 17.23
N PRO A 129 10.70 5.23 17.49
CA PRO A 129 9.95 5.50 18.70
C PRO A 129 10.76 5.09 19.93
N GLY A 130 10.74 5.96 20.94
CA GLY A 130 11.46 5.73 22.19
C GLY A 130 10.82 4.61 23.01
N VAL A 131 11.56 3.53 23.26
CA VAL A 131 11.09 2.43 24.11
C VAL A 131 11.50 2.67 25.56
N LYS A 132 10.63 2.34 26.53
CA LYS A 132 10.89 2.46 27.99
C LYS A 132 11.32 3.86 28.45
N GLY A 133 10.64 4.91 27.97
CA GLY A 133 10.88 6.29 28.41
C GLY A 133 12.08 6.98 27.75
N ARG A 134 12.70 6.36 26.73
CA ARG A 134 13.65 7.07 25.88
C ARG A 134 12.93 8.06 24.97
N LYS A 135 13.62 9.11 24.56
CA LYS A 135 13.10 10.05 23.56
C LYS A 135 13.11 9.39 22.16
N PRO A 136 12.15 9.73 21.29
CA PRO A 136 12.24 9.39 19.88
C PRO A 136 13.56 9.90 19.28
N THR A 137 14.13 9.13 18.36
CA THR A 137 15.40 9.48 17.72
C THR A 137 15.22 9.49 16.21
N ALA A 138 15.49 10.63 15.59
CA ALA A 138 15.51 10.74 14.13
C ALA A 138 16.76 10.04 13.58
N LYS A 139 16.59 9.29 12.51
CA LYS A 139 17.65 8.62 11.76
C LYS A 139 17.31 8.70 10.28
N ARG A 140 18.35 8.77 9.44
CA ARG A 140 18.21 8.64 7.99
C ARG A 140 18.69 7.27 7.54
N LEU A 141 17.94 6.64 6.63
CA LEU A 141 18.26 5.35 6.02
C LEU A 141 18.50 5.55 4.52
N ALA A 142 19.60 5.02 3.99
CA ALA A 142 19.77 4.93 2.55
C ALA A 142 18.97 3.75 2.00
N PHE A 143 18.41 3.88 0.79
CA PHE A 143 17.69 2.76 0.16
C PHE A 143 18.56 1.51 0.00
N ALA A 144 19.86 1.68 -0.23
CA ALA A 144 20.82 0.58 -0.35
C ALA A 144 20.99 -0.24 0.95
N ASP A 145 20.74 0.38 2.11
CA ASP A 145 20.87 -0.29 3.40
C ASP A 145 19.62 -1.10 3.76
N VAL A 146 18.49 -0.84 3.08
CA VAL A 146 17.19 -1.48 3.32
C VAL A 146 17.08 -2.75 2.49
N VAL A 147 17.16 -3.90 3.15
CA VAL A 147 16.97 -5.22 2.52
C VAL A 147 15.48 -5.52 2.32
N LYS A 148 14.67 -5.18 3.33
CA LYS A 148 13.20 -5.30 3.29
C LYS A 148 12.58 -4.20 4.14
N ALA A 149 11.39 -3.76 3.78
CA ALA A 149 10.60 -2.85 4.58
C ALA A 149 9.13 -3.29 4.56
N ARG A 150 8.49 -3.28 5.72
CA ARG A 150 7.09 -3.71 5.86
C ARG A 150 6.33 -2.80 6.82
N VAL A 151 5.20 -2.28 6.38
CA VAL A 151 4.31 -1.45 7.21
C VAL A 151 3.86 -2.26 8.43
N GLN A 152 3.67 -1.59 9.55
CA GLN A 152 3.18 -2.15 10.80
C GLN A 152 1.87 -1.49 11.18
N VAL A 153 0.94 -2.30 11.70
CA VAL A 153 -0.35 -1.81 12.19
C VAL A 153 -0.16 -1.18 13.57
N GLU A 154 -0.47 0.12 13.67
CA GLU A 154 -0.57 0.80 14.95
C GLU A 154 -2.04 0.96 15.35
N PHE A 155 -2.46 0.23 16.39
CA PHE A 155 -3.81 0.32 16.95
C PHE A 155 -4.05 1.58 17.79
N ASN A 156 -3.01 2.41 18.02
CA ASN A 156 -3.09 3.61 18.86
C ASN A 156 -2.74 4.91 18.11
N ARG A 157 -2.97 4.95 16.79
CA ARG A 157 -2.76 6.19 16.02
C ARG A 157 -3.84 7.19 16.44
N LYS A 158 -3.45 8.26 17.14
CA LYS A 158 -4.29 9.46 17.24
C LYS A 158 -4.50 9.96 15.81
N ASN A 159 -5.70 9.79 15.27
CA ASN A 159 -6.09 10.41 14.00
C ASN A 159 -5.85 11.91 14.13
N LYS A 160 -5.06 12.48 13.22
CA LYS A 160 -4.87 13.94 13.07
C LYS A 160 -5.89 14.56 12.12
N ASN A 161 -7.00 13.87 11.87
CA ASN A 161 -8.11 14.35 11.04
C ASN A 161 -9.41 14.43 11.87
N GLU A 162 -9.33 15.01 13.05
CA GLU A 162 -10.45 15.71 13.72
C GLU A 162 -9.79 16.92 14.42
N ASP A 163 -10.45 18.08 14.38
CA ASP A 163 -10.01 19.40 14.89
C ASP A 163 -9.40 20.37 13.85
N ASN A 164 -10.13 20.63 12.76
CA ASN A 164 -9.97 21.89 12.02
C ASN A 164 -11.35 22.42 11.56
N GLU A 165 -12.25 22.60 12.52
CA GLU A 165 -13.57 23.27 12.52
C GLU A 165 -13.97 23.18 14.01
N ASP A 166 -14.05 24.19 14.87
CA ASP A 166 -14.26 25.63 14.73
C ASP A 166 -13.54 26.32 15.91
N ASN A 167 -12.64 27.27 15.64
CA ASN A 167 -12.25 28.24 16.67
C ASN A 167 -11.90 29.59 16.03
N GLU A 168 -12.87 30.15 15.31
CA GLU A 168 -12.93 31.58 15.00
C GLU A 168 -14.36 32.05 15.28
N GLU A 169 -14.65 32.34 16.54
CA GLU A 169 -15.49 33.47 16.92
C GLU A 169 -15.38 33.67 18.43
N ASN A 170 -14.36 34.42 18.84
CA ASN A 170 -14.49 35.18 20.07
C ASN A 170 -13.86 36.57 19.91
N ALA A 171 -14.74 37.56 20.08
CA ALA A 171 -14.46 38.93 20.49
C ALA A 171 -13.80 39.90 19.49
N GLU A 172 -14.62 40.79 18.94
CA GLU A 172 -14.50 42.27 18.95
C GLU A 172 -15.90 42.77 18.50
N GLU A 173 -16.60 43.72 19.11
CA GLU A 173 -16.24 44.78 20.05
C GLU A 173 -17.55 45.47 20.51
N ALA A 174 -17.53 46.01 21.74
CA ALA A 174 -18.32 47.15 22.26
C ALA A 174 -19.85 47.05 22.44
#